data_AF-A0A1F3ATI4-F1
#
_entry.id   AF-A0A1F3ATI4-F1
#
_cell.length_a   1.000
_cell.length_b   1.000
_cell.length_c   1.000
_cell.angle_alpha   90.00
_cell.angle_beta   90.00
_cell.angle_gamma   90.00
#
_symmetry.space_group_name_H-M   'P 1'
#
loop_
_entity.id
_entity.type
_entity.pdbx_description
1 polymer ?
#
loop_
_entity_poly.entity_id
_entity_poly.type
_entity_poly.pdbx_seq_one_letter_code
_entity_poly.pdbx_strand_id
1 'polypeptide(L)'
;MSTTLSRLRDLIGRDGKVDYEKAKSLARHDDPLVRRELALRTDLTPEILYFMAEDEDPEVRRAIAGNATTPPQADLMLTEDTRPEVRADLATKIARLAPGLTDDQLDRVKRITYQVVKRLAADQLVQVRAILSETLKDVANAPPEVIIRLAHDVELSVAGPVLQFSPVLTDEDLLDVIRSGPAPGALSMISRRTGLEGPVVDAIAASDDVDAVTELLKNSSAQIREETLDQIVDRAPRIAQWHAPLTRRPHLSPRTSVRLAKFVARKLVDAMLERQDLDPATAAEVTRVVELRIEEEGAEPKPSEGRELVEDLGPEWERSLEAAYEEALTRLDAPGGEGLSETVIAQALNTGSNQLVLGALAALSKVPVKVANKIVESQSAKGILGLVWKAGLSCAFAVQIQTKLGHIAPEQAVKPKPDGAYPMSDEELDWQLELFTG
;
A
#
# COMPACT_ATOMS: atom_id res chain seq x y z
N MET A 1 38.29 -1.03 -2.75
CA MET A 1 38.52 -0.52 -1.37
C MET A 1 40.00 -0.26 -1.07
N SER A 2 40.78 0.40 -1.95
CA SER A 2 42.18 0.74 -1.62
C SER A 2 42.74 1.82 -2.57
N THR A 3 42.43 3.09 -2.30
CA THR A 3 43.13 4.25 -2.92
C THR A 3 42.92 5.58 -2.18
N THR A 4 42.08 5.62 -1.14
CA THR A 4 41.90 6.80 -0.26
C THR A 4 42.82 6.69 0.96
N LEU A 5 44.14 6.73 0.74
CA LEU A 5 45.03 7.14 1.83
C LEU A 5 44.73 8.62 2.07
N SER A 6 44.15 8.90 3.24
CA SER A 6 43.43 10.13 3.56
C SER A 6 44.35 11.35 3.51
N ARG A 7 44.01 12.37 2.70
CA ARG A 7 44.80 13.63 2.56
C ARG A 7 45.03 14.30 3.92
N LEU A 8 44.09 14.11 4.85
CA LEU A 8 44.21 14.52 6.24
C LEU A 8 45.34 13.79 6.99
N ARG A 9 45.58 12.49 6.73
CA ARG A 9 46.65 11.70 7.38
C ARG A 9 48.03 12.23 7.03
N ASP A 10 48.22 12.72 5.81
CA ASP A 10 49.48 13.35 5.41
C ASP A 10 49.71 14.69 6.13
N LEU A 11 48.63 15.40 6.50
CA LEU A 11 48.68 16.70 7.19
C LEU A 11 48.80 16.63 8.71
N ILE A 12 48.39 15.51 9.33
CA ILE A 12 48.39 15.31 10.81
C ILE A 12 49.48 14.35 11.30
N GLY A 13 50.17 13.65 10.39
CA GLY A 13 51.22 12.70 10.74
C GLY A 13 50.69 11.37 11.31
N ARG A 14 51.62 10.44 11.61
CA ARG A 14 51.30 9.05 11.97
C ARG A 14 50.55 8.89 13.29
N ASP A 15 50.69 9.84 14.21
CA ASP A 15 50.06 9.78 15.54
C ASP A 15 48.56 10.06 15.50
N GLY A 16 48.05 10.63 14.39
CA GLY A 16 46.63 10.78 14.10
C GLY A 16 45.85 11.70 15.04
N LYS A 17 46.47 12.25 16.09
CA LYS A 17 45.88 13.23 17.01
C LYS A 17 45.88 14.61 16.39
N VAL A 18 44.78 15.32 16.58
CA VAL A 18 44.62 16.69 16.12
C VAL A 18 44.29 17.54 17.35
N ASP A 19 45.20 18.43 17.72
CA ASP A 19 44.93 19.40 18.77
C ASP A 19 43.94 20.48 18.28
N TYR A 20 43.48 21.32 19.20
CA TYR A 20 42.46 22.32 18.89
C TYR A 20 42.90 23.31 17.79
N GLU A 21 44.11 23.84 17.86
CA GLU A 21 44.61 24.82 16.88
C GLU A 21 44.80 24.19 15.50
N LYS A 22 45.29 22.96 15.45
CA LYS A 22 45.40 22.20 14.21
C LYS A 22 44.03 21.87 13.62
N ALA A 23 43.07 21.45 14.44
CA ALA A 23 41.69 21.19 14.00
C ALA A 23 41.05 22.44 13.42
N LYS A 24 41.23 23.60 14.09
CA LYS A 24 40.74 24.90 13.63
C LYS A 24 41.36 25.33 12.30
N SER A 25 42.67 25.10 12.11
CA SER A 25 43.34 25.35 10.84
C SER A 25 42.82 24.44 9.72
N LEU A 26 42.64 23.15 10.01
CA LEU A 26 42.16 22.17 9.03
C LEU A 26 40.69 22.38 8.67
N ALA A 27 39.86 22.87 9.59
CA ALA A 27 38.46 23.22 9.33
C ALA A 27 38.29 24.38 8.33
N ARG A 28 39.36 25.15 8.07
CA ARG A 28 39.40 26.25 7.09
C ARG A 28 40.31 25.94 5.89
N HIS A 29 40.70 24.68 5.73
CA HIS A 29 41.61 24.28 4.67
C HIS A 29 40.92 24.42 3.30
N ASP A 30 41.63 24.91 2.28
CA ASP A 30 41.04 25.18 0.95
C ASP A 30 40.47 23.91 0.28
N ASP A 31 41.11 22.75 0.50
CA ASP A 31 40.65 21.46 -0.02
C ASP A 31 39.44 20.91 0.78
N PRO A 32 38.25 20.80 0.17
CA PRO A 32 37.05 20.27 0.84
C PRO A 32 37.20 18.82 1.28
N LEU A 33 38.06 18.01 0.65
CA LEU A 33 38.29 16.63 1.07
C LEU A 33 38.97 16.56 2.43
N VAL A 34 39.89 17.48 2.72
CA VAL A 34 40.53 17.59 4.04
C VAL A 34 39.50 17.99 5.10
N ARG A 35 38.63 18.96 4.78
CA ARG A 35 37.54 19.38 5.67
C ARG A 35 36.55 18.24 5.91
N ARG A 36 36.18 17.49 4.88
CA ARG A 36 35.27 16.34 5.00
C ARG A 36 35.87 15.22 5.84
N GLU A 37 37.14 14.88 5.63
CA GLU A 37 37.82 13.87 6.45
C GLU A 37 37.92 14.30 7.92
N LEU A 38 38.11 15.59 8.17
CA LEU A 38 38.07 16.17 9.52
C LEU A 38 36.65 16.04 10.12
N ALA A 39 35.61 16.35 9.35
CA ALA A 39 34.21 16.27 9.76
C ALA A 39 33.75 14.87 10.18
N LEU A 40 34.39 13.80 9.68
CA LEU A 40 34.08 12.41 10.04
C LEU A 40 34.68 11.98 11.39
N ARG A 41 35.54 12.81 12.00
CA ARG A 41 36.20 12.45 13.25
C ARG A 41 35.29 12.65 14.45
N THR A 42 35.37 11.71 15.40
CA THR A 42 34.57 11.73 16.63
C THR A 42 35.33 12.25 17.85
N ASP A 43 36.62 12.58 17.70
CA ASP A 43 37.49 13.06 18.79
C ASP A 43 37.72 14.58 18.76
N LEU A 44 36.99 15.31 17.92
CA LEU A 44 37.07 16.77 17.81
C LEU A 44 36.23 17.47 18.89
N THR A 45 36.62 18.69 19.23
CA THR A 45 35.83 19.53 20.14
C THR A 45 34.51 19.95 19.47
N PRO A 46 33.38 19.98 20.19
CA PRO A 46 32.06 20.29 19.60
C PRO A 46 32.00 21.61 18.83
N GLU A 47 32.76 22.62 19.24
CA GLU A 47 32.81 23.94 18.60
C GLU A 47 33.37 23.88 17.17
N ILE A 48 34.28 22.94 16.89
CA ILE A 48 34.82 22.75 15.53
C ILE A 48 33.76 22.15 14.63
N LEU A 49 33.06 21.11 15.11
CA LEU A 49 31.96 20.49 14.36
C LEU A 49 30.81 21.48 14.14
N TYR A 50 30.53 22.34 15.12
CA TYR A 50 29.55 23.42 14.99
C TYR A 50 29.93 24.42 13.90
N PHE A 51 31.19 24.88 13.88
CA PHE A 51 31.68 25.78 12.84
C PHE A 51 31.58 25.14 11.44
N MET A 52 31.89 23.86 11.31
CA MET A 52 31.86 23.14 10.03
C MET A 52 30.44 22.80 9.54
N ALA A 53 29.41 22.99 10.37
CA ALA A 53 28.02 22.82 9.94
C ALA A 53 27.58 23.88 8.91
N GLU A 54 28.28 25.02 8.84
CA GLU A 54 28.06 26.08 7.85
C GLU A 54 29.02 26.02 6.65
N ASP A 55 29.76 24.91 6.48
CA ASP A 55 30.73 24.78 5.38
C ASP A 55 30.06 25.00 4.01
N GLU A 56 30.75 25.66 3.09
CA GLU A 56 30.26 25.89 1.73
C GLU A 56 30.02 24.57 0.97
N ASP A 57 30.83 23.55 1.26
CA ASP A 57 30.78 22.28 0.57
C ASP A 57 29.72 21.36 1.20
N PRO A 58 28.72 20.91 0.42
CA PRO A 58 27.63 20.10 0.93
C PRO A 58 28.07 18.72 1.42
N GLU A 59 29.16 18.15 0.88
CA GLU A 59 29.67 16.86 1.34
C GLU A 59 30.35 16.96 2.71
N VAL A 60 30.92 18.14 3.05
CA VAL A 60 31.39 18.42 4.40
C VAL A 60 30.21 18.52 5.37
N ARG A 61 29.18 19.30 5.03
CA ARG A 61 27.96 19.43 5.86
C ARG A 61 27.25 18.09 6.05
N ARG A 62 27.22 17.25 5.00
CA ARG A 62 26.70 15.89 5.06
C ARG A 62 27.50 15.00 6.02
N ALA A 63 28.84 15.09 5.98
CA ALA A 63 29.69 14.37 6.94
C ALA A 63 29.43 14.82 8.40
N ILE A 64 29.20 16.11 8.63
CA ILE A 64 28.80 16.64 9.95
C ILE A 64 27.42 16.10 10.37
N ALA A 65 26.44 16.08 9.47
CA ALA A 65 25.09 15.57 9.72
C ALA A 65 25.09 14.08 10.13
N GLY A 66 25.95 13.27 9.52
CA GLY A 66 26.11 11.85 9.86
C GLY A 66 26.97 11.57 11.10
N ASN A 67 27.68 12.57 11.64
CA ASN A 67 28.62 12.37 12.74
C ASN A 67 27.91 12.34 14.11
N ALA A 68 28.12 11.24 14.85
CA ALA A 68 27.52 10.98 16.16
C ALA A 68 27.90 12.00 17.24
N THR A 69 29.06 12.68 17.12
CA THR A 69 29.53 13.66 18.11
C THR A 69 29.20 15.10 17.73
N THR A 70 28.57 15.33 16.56
CA THR A 70 28.08 16.66 16.19
C THR A 70 27.09 17.16 17.24
N PRO A 71 27.29 18.37 17.79
CA PRO A 71 26.47 18.90 18.86
C PRO A 71 25.04 19.21 18.38
N PRO A 72 24.03 19.11 19.25
CA PRO A 72 22.63 19.34 18.86
C PRO A 72 22.36 20.70 18.23
N GLN A 73 23.11 21.74 18.60
CA GLN A 73 22.98 23.08 18.01
C GLN A 73 23.31 23.07 16.52
N ALA A 74 24.33 22.29 16.12
CA ALA A 74 24.70 22.11 14.73
C ALA A 74 23.66 21.24 13.99
N ASP A 75 23.19 20.17 14.63
CA ASP A 75 22.09 19.35 14.10
C ASP A 75 20.84 20.20 13.82
N LEU A 76 20.49 21.13 14.72
CA LEU A 76 19.37 22.05 14.52
C LEU A 76 19.55 22.96 13.31
N MET A 77 20.75 23.48 13.08
CA MET A 77 21.05 24.27 11.88
C MET A 77 20.91 23.42 10.61
N LEU A 78 21.41 22.19 10.63
CA LEU A 78 21.38 21.28 9.48
C LEU A 78 19.96 20.81 9.12
N THR A 79 18.95 20.98 10.00
CA THR A 79 17.53 20.76 9.63
C THR A 79 17.04 21.71 8.54
N GLU A 80 17.70 22.85 8.35
CA GLU A 80 17.35 23.86 7.34
C GLU A 80 18.29 23.80 6.12
N ASP A 81 19.14 22.77 6.00
CA ASP A 81 20.08 22.66 4.88
C ASP A 81 19.35 22.60 3.54
N THR A 82 19.86 23.32 2.56
CA THR A 82 19.36 23.32 1.18
C THR A 82 19.43 21.94 0.51
N ARG A 83 20.39 21.09 0.90
CA ARG A 83 20.61 19.77 0.30
C ARG A 83 19.77 18.69 1.00
N PRO A 84 18.88 18.01 0.26
CA PRO A 84 18.12 16.86 0.74
C PRO A 84 18.97 15.80 1.45
N GLU A 85 20.14 15.51 0.91
CA GLU A 85 21.01 14.43 1.37
C GLU A 85 21.57 14.70 2.76
N VAL A 86 21.83 15.97 3.09
CA VAL A 86 22.29 16.38 4.42
C VAL A 86 21.18 16.15 5.45
N ARG A 87 19.94 16.54 5.13
CA ARG A 87 18.79 16.37 6.03
C ARG A 87 18.41 14.91 6.22
N ALA A 88 18.54 14.08 5.18
CA ALA A 88 18.32 12.63 5.25
C ALA A 88 19.37 11.91 6.12
N ASP A 89 20.65 12.26 5.98
CA ASP A 89 21.72 11.71 6.82
C ASP A 89 21.55 12.16 8.29
N LEU A 90 21.15 13.42 8.50
CA LEU A 90 20.80 13.93 9.83
C LEU A 90 19.62 13.14 10.43
N ALA A 91 18.53 12.94 9.69
CA ALA A 91 17.40 12.13 10.15
C ALA A 91 17.83 10.72 10.55
N THR A 92 18.69 10.10 9.74
CA THR A 92 19.26 8.78 10.01
C THR A 92 20.12 8.76 11.29
N LYS A 93 20.91 9.82 11.53
CA LYS A 93 21.69 9.94 12.77
C LYS A 93 20.76 10.09 13.98
N ILE A 94 19.84 11.06 13.94
CA ILE A 94 19.00 11.42 15.08
C ILE A 94 18.07 10.26 15.46
N ALA A 95 17.53 9.57 14.46
CA ALA A 95 16.85 8.29 14.59
C ALA A 95 17.58 7.28 15.49
N ARG A 96 18.88 7.05 15.24
CA ARG A 96 19.70 6.12 16.03
C ARG A 96 19.93 6.59 17.46
N LEU A 97 19.85 7.89 17.70
CA LEU A 97 20.04 8.51 19.01
C LEU A 97 18.72 8.68 19.79
N ALA A 98 17.58 8.39 19.14
CA ALA A 98 16.25 8.56 19.74
C ALA A 98 15.95 7.60 20.91
N PRO A 99 16.42 6.33 20.94
CA PRO A 99 16.27 5.47 22.11
C PRO A 99 17.07 6.04 23.30
N GLY A 100 16.39 6.69 24.24
CA GLY A 100 17.02 7.34 25.41
C GLY A 100 16.55 8.77 25.70
N LEU A 101 15.65 9.32 24.90
CA LEU A 101 14.97 10.59 25.16
C LEU A 101 13.84 10.40 26.22
N THR A 102 14.16 9.94 27.43
CA THR A 102 13.19 9.90 28.54
C THR A 102 13.05 11.27 29.21
N ASP A 103 11.83 11.59 29.61
CA ASP A 103 11.51 12.69 30.53
C ASP A 103 11.90 12.29 31.95
N ASP A 104 13.01 12.84 32.41
CA ASP A 104 13.05 13.49 33.72
C ASP A 104 14.17 14.54 33.66
N GLN A 105 13.75 15.79 33.71
CA GLN A 105 14.55 17.03 33.56
C GLN A 105 15.03 17.32 32.13
N LEU A 106 14.40 18.34 31.52
CA LEU A 106 14.76 18.89 30.21
C LEU A 106 16.20 19.44 30.22
N ASP A 107 17.18 18.57 30.03
CA ASP A 107 18.51 18.97 29.63
C ASP A 107 18.41 19.76 28.32
N ARG A 108 19.12 20.89 28.26
CA ARG A 108 19.14 21.77 27.08
C ARG A 108 19.42 21.01 25.79
N VAL A 109 20.26 19.97 25.87
CA VAL A 109 20.61 19.05 24.78
C VAL A 109 19.38 18.30 24.28
N LYS A 110 18.63 17.62 25.17
CA LYS A 110 17.41 16.88 24.81
C LYS A 110 16.35 17.78 24.16
N ARG A 111 16.18 19.01 24.65
CA ARG A 111 15.26 20.00 24.04
C ARG A 111 15.61 20.31 22.59
N ILE A 112 16.90 20.47 22.30
CA ILE A 112 17.35 20.77 20.95
C ILE A 112 17.19 19.54 20.06
N THR A 113 17.53 18.34 20.54
CA THR A 113 17.29 17.09 19.79
C THR A 113 15.81 16.88 19.49
N TYR A 114 14.91 17.17 20.44
CA TYR A 114 13.46 17.13 20.20
C TYR A 114 13.04 18.11 19.09
N GLN A 115 13.56 19.35 19.11
CA GLN A 115 13.31 20.34 18.07
C GLN A 115 13.79 19.85 16.69
N VAL A 116 14.95 19.18 16.64
CA VAL A 116 15.49 18.57 15.42
C VAL A 116 14.52 17.52 14.87
N VAL A 117 14.12 16.55 15.70
CA VAL A 117 13.15 15.50 15.31
C VAL A 117 11.84 16.12 14.81
N LYS A 118 11.31 17.10 15.54
CA LYS A 118 10.05 17.79 15.19
C LYS A 118 10.13 18.50 13.84
N ARG A 119 11.26 19.12 13.51
CA ARG A 119 11.49 19.76 12.20
C ARG A 119 11.60 18.74 11.08
N LEU A 120 12.37 17.68 11.28
CA LEU A 120 12.54 16.61 10.29
C LEU A 120 11.24 15.85 10.01
N ALA A 121 10.38 15.68 11.01
CA ALA A 121 9.05 15.12 10.84
C ALA A 121 8.11 16.01 9.99
N ALA A 122 8.42 17.30 9.87
CA ALA A 122 7.69 18.25 9.04
C ALA A 122 8.45 18.62 7.75
N ASP A 123 9.50 17.87 7.39
CA ASP A 123 10.30 18.13 6.19
C ASP A 123 9.44 18.02 4.93
N GLN A 124 9.71 18.88 3.94
CA GLN A 124 8.99 18.86 2.67
C GLN A 124 9.24 17.56 1.89
N LEU A 125 10.38 16.91 2.11
CA LEU A 125 10.75 15.68 1.42
C LEU A 125 10.21 14.44 2.10
N VAL A 126 9.43 13.67 1.35
CA VAL A 126 8.88 12.37 1.77
C VAL A 126 9.97 11.43 2.27
N GLN A 127 11.13 11.39 1.59
CA GLN A 127 12.25 10.53 1.97
C GLN A 127 12.77 10.82 3.39
N VAL A 128 12.87 12.08 3.79
CA VAL A 128 13.36 12.47 5.13
C VAL A 128 12.34 12.04 6.20
N ARG A 129 11.06 12.30 5.96
CA ARG A 129 9.99 11.90 6.88
C ARG A 129 9.85 10.37 6.97
N ALA A 130 10.04 9.66 5.87
CA ALA A 130 9.99 8.20 5.81
C ALA A 130 11.15 7.56 6.58
N ILE A 131 12.37 8.10 6.47
CA ILE A 131 13.51 7.67 7.30
C ILE A 131 13.16 7.84 8.78
N LEU A 132 12.61 9.00 9.16
CA LEU A 132 12.24 9.24 10.55
C LEU A 132 11.14 8.28 11.02
N SER A 133 10.10 8.06 10.21
CA SER A 133 9.04 7.10 10.51
C SER A 133 9.57 5.68 10.71
N GLU A 134 10.37 5.17 9.76
CA GLU A 134 10.92 3.82 9.81
C GLU A 134 11.77 3.59 11.06
N THR A 135 12.45 4.63 11.54
CA THR A 135 13.34 4.54 12.69
C THR A 135 12.66 4.77 14.04
N LEU A 136 11.57 5.52 14.08
CA LEU A 136 10.82 5.77 15.33
C LEU A 136 9.67 4.78 15.53
N LYS A 137 9.36 3.94 14.53
CA LYS A 137 8.18 3.09 14.52
C LYS A 137 8.07 2.10 15.68
N ASP A 138 9.14 1.72 16.35
CA ASP A 138 9.13 0.77 17.47
C ASP A 138 9.70 1.37 18.77
N VAL A 139 9.95 2.68 18.77
CA VAL A 139 10.52 3.40 19.91
C VAL A 139 9.41 3.78 20.90
N ALA A 140 9.35 3.07 22.03
CA ALA A 140 8.35 3.29 23.09
C ALA A 140 8.29 4.71 23.67
N ASN A 141 9.43 5.40 23.69
CA ASN A 141 9.54 6.76 24.24
C ASN A 141 9.68 7.83 23.15
N ALA A 142 9.21 7.55 21.92
CA ALA A 142 9.21 8.56 20.87
C ALA A 142 8.26 9.72 21.22
N PRO A 143 8.59 10.97 20.84
CA PRO A 143 7.70 12.11 20.98
C PRO A 143 6.28 11.85 20.41
N PRO A 144 5.21 11.86 21.24
CA PRO A 144 3.86 11.56 20.76
C PRO A 144 3.40 12.49 19.64
N GLU A 145 3.67 13.80 19.76
CA GLU A 145 3.35 14.80 18.72
C GLU A 145 3.98 14.47 17.35
N VAL A 146 5.17 13.87 17.35
CA VAL A 146 5.88 13.50 16.12
C VAL A 146 5.27 12.24 15.52
N ILE A 147 5.02 11.22 16.34
CA ILE A 147 4.39 9.97 15.89
C ILE A 147 3.00 10.24 15.32
N ILE A 148 2.17 11.03 16.02
CA ILE A 148 0.83 11.41 15.56
C ILE A 148 0.92 12.17 14.23
N ARG A 149 1.89 13.08 14.07
CA ARG A 149 2.10 13.80 12.80
C ARG A 149 2.43 12.83 11.67
N LEU A 150 3.38 11.92 11.88
CA LEU A 150 3.79 10.94 10.87
C LEU A 150 2.64 9.98 10.52
N ALA A 151 1.82 9.61 11.50
CA ALA A 151 0.64 8.75 11.30
C ALA A 151 -0.43 9.39 10.42
N HIS A 152 -0.54 10.73 10.43
CA HIS A 152 -1.44 11.50 9.58
C HIS A 152 -0.79 11.97 8.26
N ASP A 153 0.40 11.46 7.93
CA ASP A 153 1.06 11.82 6.68
C ASP A 153 0.26 11.30 5.48
N VAL A 154 0.23 12.09 4.40
CA VAL A 154 -0.48 11.76 3.16
C VAL A 154 0.22 10.64 2.37
N GLU A 155 1.49 10.39 2.65
CA GLU A 155 2.29 9.36 1.99
C GLU A 155 2.35 8.08 2.84
N LEU A 156 1.94 6.95 2.27
CA LEU A 156 1.95 5.66 2.97
C LEU A 156 3.36 5.25 3.42
N SER A 157 4.40 5.60 2.66
CA SER A 157 5.80 5.33 3.05
C SER A 157 6.21 6.04 4.35
N VAL A 158 5.47 7.08 4.75
CA VAL A 158 5.68 7.82 5.99
C VAL A 158 4.70 7.35 7.07
N ALA A 159 3.40 7.26 6.78
CA ALA A 159 2.42 6.87 7.78
C ALA A 159 2.48 5.37 8.15
N GLY A 160 2.72 4.51 7.17
CA GLY A 160 2.63 3.05 7.31
C GLY A 160 3.47 2.45 8.45
N PRO A 161 4.78 2.76 8.56
CA PRO A 161 5.62 2.18 9.60
C PRO A 161 5.11 2.49 11.02
N VAL A 162 4.82 3.76 11.32
CA VAL A 162 4.31 4.16 12.65
C VAL A 162 2.90 3.62 12.92
N LEU A 163 2.01 3.60 11.91
CA LEU A 163 0.68 3.03 12.05
C LEU A 163 0.73 1.53 12.39
N GLN A 164 1.66 0.78 11.79
CA GLN A 164 1.74 -0.67 12.03
C GLN A 164 2.47 -1.04 13.32
N PHE A 165 3.52 -0.31 13.70
CA PHE A 165 4.44 -0.79 14.75
C PHE A 165 4.49 0.11 16.00
N SER A 166 4.02 1.36 15.93
CA SER A 166 4.27 2.30 17.02
C SER A 166 3.52 1.92 18.29
N PRO A 167 4.23 1.72 19.42
CA PRO A 167 3.61 1.52 20.73
C PRO A 167 3.09 2.83 21.35
N VAL A 168 3.39 3.99 20.75
CA VAL A 168 2.99 5.32 21.27
C VAL A 168 1.56 5.67 20.87
N LEU A 169 1.09 5.17 19.74
CA LEU A 169 -0.28 5.41 19.26
C LEU A 169 -1.30 4.66 20.11
N THR A 170 -2.24 5.40 20.67
CA THR A 170 -3.40 4.86 21.38
C THR A 170 -4.52 4.51 20.41
N ASP A 171 -5.51 3.74 20.87
CA ASP A 171 -6.69 3.41 20.06
C ASP A 171 -7.48 4.66 19.65
N GLU A 172 -7.49 5.71 20.49
CA GLU A 172 -8.13 6.99 20.16
C GLU A 172 -7.40 7.70 19.01
N ASP A 173 -6.06 7.69 19.02
CA ASP A 173 -5.26 8.22 17.92
C ASP A 173 -5.51 7.44 16.61
N LEU A 174 -5.61 6.11 16.68
CA LEU A 174 -5.90 5.27 15.51
C LEU A 174 -7.30 5.55 14.95
N LEU A 175 -8.30 5.70 15.82
CA LEU A 175 -9.66 6.07 15.41
C LEU A 175 -9.69 7.44 14.73
N ASP A 176 -8.93 8.39 15.24
CA ASP A 176 -8.84 9.73 14.65
C ASP A 176 -8.16 9.69 13.28
N VAL A 177 -7.10 8.90 13.10
CA VAL A 177 -6.50 8.64 11.78
C VAL A 177 -7.54 8.06 10.82
N ILE A 178 -8.31 7.05 11.24
CA ILE A 178 -9.35 6.41 10.41
C ILE A 178 -10.41 7.45 9.98
N ARG A 179 -10.86 8.30 10.91
CA ARG A 179 -11.87 9.34 10.64
C ARG A 179 -11.37 10.45 9.73
N SER A 180 -10.05 10.73 9.75
CA SER A 180 -9.45 11.81 8.99
C SER A 180 -9.37 11.56 7.47
N GLY A 181 -9.64 10.32 7.02
CA GLY A 181 -9.45 9.91 5.63
C GLY A 181 -7.97 9.68 5.33
N PRO A 182 -7.36 8.60 5.85
CA PRO A 182 -5.92 8.41 5.82
C PRO A 182 -5.40 8.05 4.43
N ALA A 183 -4.08 8.07 4.26
CA ALA A 183 -3.44 7.67 3.00
C ALA A 183 -3.91 6.27 2.54
N PRO A 184 -4.03 6.02 1.22
CA PRO A 184 -4.38 4.70 0.71
C PRO A 184 -3.46 3.61 1.29
N GLY A 185 -4.04 2.52 1.80
CA GLY A 185 -3.32 1.42 2.45
C GLY A 185 -3.02 1.62 3.94
N ALA A 186 -3.28 2.80 4.51
CA ALA A 186 -3.06 3.04 5.94
C ALA A 186 -3.91 2.13 6.83
N LEU A 187 -5.17 1.90 6.46
CA LEU A 187 -6.07 0.99 7.18
C LEU A 187 -5.52 -0.44 7.21
N SER A 188 -4.90 -0.90 6.12
CA SER A 188 -4.23 -2.21 6.07
C SER A 188 -3.03 -2.28 7.03
N MET A 189 -2.30 -1.18 7.23
CA MET A 189 -1.20 -1.09 8.19
C MET A 189 -1.70 -1.16 9.63
N ILE A 190 -2.78 -0.44 9.95
CA ILE A 190 -3.44 -0.50 11.27
C ILE A 190 -3.97 -1.93 11.52
N SER A 191 -4.59 -2.56 10.51
CA SER A 191 -5.15 -3.91 10.60
C SER A 191 -4.13 -5.00 10.95
N ARG A 192 -2.84 -4.76 10.67
CA ARG A 192 -1.73 -5.67 10.97
C ARG A 192 -1.14 -5.48 12.37
N ARG A 193 -1.59 -4.49 13.14
CA ARG A 193 -1.12 -4.25 14.52
C ARG A 193 -1.47 -5.41 15.43
N THR A 194 -0.60 -5.70 16.38
CA THR A 194 -0.89 -6.70 17.42
C THR A 194 -1.85 -6.13 18.46
N GLY A 195 -2.84 -6.91 18.88
CA GLY A 195 -3.69 -6.57 20.02
C GLY A 195 -4.70 -5.44 19.76
N LEU A 196 -5.25 -5.36 18.54
CA LEU A 196 -6.32 -4.40 18.23
C LEU A 196 -7.57 -4.66 19.07
N GLU A 197 -8.09 -3.61 19.71
CA GLU A 197 -9.32 -3.65 20.49
C GLU A 197 -10.56 -3.36 19.62
N GLY A 198 -11.72 -3.77 20.15
CA GLY A 198 -13.02 -3.72 19.46
C GLY A 198 -13.32 -2.40 18.71
N PRO A 199 -13.19 -1.21 19.32
CA PRO A 199 -13.57 0.04 18.64
C PRO A 199 -12.80 0.30 17.33
N VAL A 200 -11.50 0.02 17.31
CA VAL A 200 -10.66 0.19 16.11
C VAL A 200 -11.01 -0.87 15.07
N VAL A 201 -11.21 -2.12 15.51
CA VAL A 201 -11.65 -3.23 14.66
C VAL A 201 -12.98 -2.91 13.99
N ASP A 202 -13.95 -2.39 14.75
CA ASP A 202 -15.28 -2.04 14.26
C ASP A 202 -15.20 -0.92 13.22
N ALA A 203 -14.36 0.10 13.47
CA ALA A 203 -14.13 1.18 12.51
C ALA A 203 -13.51 0.69 11.19
N ILE A 204 -12.55 -0.25 11.25
CA ILE A 204 -11.95 -0.87 10.05
C ILE A 204 -12.98 -1.75 9.33
N ALA A 205 -13.74 -2.56 10.06
CA ALA A 205 -14.77 -3.44 9.50
C ALA A 205 -15.90 -2.65 8.82
N ALA A 206 -16.26 -1.48 9.36
CA ALA A 206 -17.24 -0.57 8.78
C ALA A 206 -16.73 0.18 7.54
N SER A 207 -15.43 0.13 7.24
CA SER A 207 -14.87 0.74 6.04
C SER A 207 -15.19 -0.07 4.76
N ASP A 208 -15.05 0.58 3.61
CA ASP A 208 -15.12 -0.07 2.29
C ASP A 208 -13.74 -0.55 1.78
N ASP A 209 -12.72 -0.51 2.63
CA ASP A 209 -11.37 -0.99 2.30
C ASP A 209 -11.29 -2.51 2.43
N VAL A 210 -11.47 -3.19 1.29
CA VAL A 210 -11.42 -4.66 1.17
C VAL A 210 -10.07 -5.21 1.64
N ASP A 211 -8.97 -4.54 1.35
CA ASP A 211 -7.62 -4.99 1.69
C ASP A 211 -7.38 -4.88 3.20
N ALA A 212 -7.84 -3.78 3.82
CA ALA A 212 -7.77 -3.61 5.27
C ALA A 212 -8.57 -4.68 6.02
N VAL A 213 -9.83 -4.92 5.64
CA VAL A 213 -10.64 -5.99 6.25
C VAL A 213 -10.01 -7.36 6.00
N THR A 214 -9.41 -7.59 4.84
CA THR A 214 -8.68 -8.84 4.55
C THR A 214 -7.49 -9.03 5.52
N GLU A 215 -6.70 -7.99 5.76
CA GLU A 215 -5.57 -8.05 6.70
C GLU A 215 -6.05 -8.20 8.15
N LEU A 216 -7.14 -7.53 8.53
CA LEU A 216 -7.78 -7.68 9.84
C LEU A 216 -8.25 -9.11 10.09
N LEU A 217 -8.86 -9.75 9.09
CA LEU A 217 -9.32 -11.13 9.17
C LEU A 217 -8.17 -12.14 9.26
N LYS A 218 -7.01 -11.85 8.65
CA LYS A 218 -5.78 -12.65 8.80
C LYS A 218 -5.12 -12.43 10.17
N ASN A 219 -5.35 -11.30 10.82
CA ASN A 219 -4.79 -10.97 12.12
C ASN A 219 -5.51 -11.74 13.24
N SER A 220 -4.87 -12.80 13.73
CA SER A 220 -5.37 -13.63 14.83
C SER A 220 -5.35 -12.95 16.19
N SER A 221 -4.55 -11.88 16.35
CA SER A 221 -4.48 -11.12 17.60
C SER A 221 -5.59 -10.06 17.75
N ALA A 222 -6.28 -9.73 16.65
CA ALA A 222 -7.36 -8.74 16.67
C ALA A 222 -8.61 -9.28 17.37
N GLN A 223 -9.16 -8.52 18.31
CA GLN A 223 -10.38 -8.87 19.03
C GLN A 223 -11.60 -8.43 18.24
N ILE A 224 -12.14 -9.32 17.42
CA ILE A 224 -13.36 -9.08 16.64
C ILE A 224 -14.58 -9.52 17.45
N ARG A 225 -15.49 -8.58 17.73
CA ARG A 225 -16.77 -8.88 18.37
C ARG A 225 -17.66 -9.69 17.42
N GLU A 226 -18.54 -10.51 17.97
CA GLU A 226 -19.44 -11.36 17.16
C GLU A 226 -20.32 -10.52 16.21
N GLU A 227 -20.86 -9.39 16.69
CA GLU A 227 -21.66 -8.47 15.88
C GLU A 227 -20.89 -7.95 14.66
N THR A 228 -19.63 -7.55 14.84
CA THR A 228 -18.75 -7.06 13.78
C THR A 228 -18.41 -8.16 12.78
N LEU A 229 -18.17 -9.38 13.27
CA LEU A 229 -17.92 -10.53 12.41
C LEU A 229 -19.16 -10.88 11.58
N ASP A 230 -20.35 -10.83 12.17
CA ASP A 230 -21.61 -11.05 11.47
C ASP A 230 -21.81 -10.03 10.33
N GLN A 231 -21.50 -8.75 10.58
CA GLN A 231 -21.55 -7.69 9.55
C GLN A 231 -20.56 -7.95 8.39
N ILE A 232 -19.34 -8.44 8.70
CA ILE A 232 -18.37 -8.82 7.67
C ILE A 232 -18.92 -10.00 6.85
N VAL A 233 -19.51 -11.01 7.51
CA VAL A 233 -20.08 -12.20 6.86
C VAL A 233 -21.30 -11.87 5.99
N ASP A 234 -22.08 -10.85 6.34
CA ASP A 234 -23.18 -10.34 5.49
C ASP A 234 -22.67 -9.78 4.15
N ARG A 235 -21.51 -9.12 4.16
CA ARG A 235 -20.87 -8.52 2.98
C ARG A 235 -19.99 -9.53 2.22
N ALA A 236 -19.50 -10.56 2.88
CA ALA A 236 -18.55 -11.55 2.35
C ALA A 236 -18.97 -12.24 1.04
N PRO A 237 -20.25 -12.54 0.73
CA PRO A 237 -20.61 -13.23 -0.52
C PRO A 237 -20.09 -12.53 -1.78
N ARG A 238 -19.98 -11.20 -1.76
CA ARG A 238 -19.50 -10.39 -2.91
C ARG A 238 -17.98 -10.21 -2.94
N ILE A 239 -17.27 -10.65 -1.90
CA ILE A 239 -15.84 -10.34 -1.69
C ILE A 239 -15.08 -11.65 -1.44
N ALA A 240 -14.66 -12.30 -2.54
CA ALA A 240 -13.96 -13.58 -2.50
C ALA A 240 -12.67 -13.55 -1.65
N GLN A 241 -12.00 -12.39 -1.56
CA GLN A 241 -10.78 -12.22 -0.77
C GLN A 241 -10.98 -12.51 0.73
N TRP A 242 -12.19 -12.33 1.25
CA TRP A 242 -12.50 -12.56 2.66
C TRP A 242 -12.79 -14.02 3.00
N HIS A 243 -13.14 -14.85 2.02
CA HIS A 243 -13.62 -16.21 2.26
C HIS A 243 -12.58 -17.09 2.96
N ALA A 244 -11.34 -17.11 2.43
CA ALA A 244 -10.28 -17.94 3.00
C ALA A 244 -9.82 -17.46 4.39
N PRO A 245 -9.63 -16.16 4.66
CA PRO A 245 -9.40 -15.66 6.02
C PRO A 245 -10.53 -15.99 7.01
N LEU A 246 -11.79 -15.86 6.59
CA LEU A 246 -12.95 -16.15 7.45
C LEU A 246 -13.02 -17.62 7.85
N THR A 247 -12.87 -18.56 6.91
CA THR A 247 -12.99 -20.00 7.22
C THR A 247 -11.84 -20.52 8.09
N ARG A 248 -10.66 -19.89 8.01
CA ARG A 248 -9.48 -20.26 8.81
C ARG A 248 -9.47 -19.68 10.22
N ARG A 249 -10.37 -18.74 10.55
CA ARG A 249 -10.34 -18.03 11.84
C ARG A 249 -10.93 -18.90 12.96
N PRO A 250 -10.23 -19.11 14.09
CA PRO A 250 -10.76 -19.92 15.20
C PRO A 250 -12.00 -19.29 15.85
N HIS A 251 -12.78 -20.10 16.56
CA HIS A 251 -13.96 -19.73 17.36
C HIS A 251 -15.10 -19.06 16.59
N LEU A 252 -15.45 -19.58 15.41
CA LEU A 252 -16.65 -19.12 14.70
C LEU A 252 -17.90 -19.62 15.43
N SER A 253 -18.91 -18.76 15.55
CA SER A 253 -20.20 -19.20 16.09
C SER A 253 -20.87 -20.21 15.14
N PRO A 254 -21.65 -21.18 15.64
CA PRO A 254 -22.36 -22.15 14.80
C PRO A 254 -23.15 -21.52 13.65
N ARG A 255 -23.83 -20.41 13.97
CA ARG A 255 -24.59 -19.62 12.99
C ARG A 255 -23.69 -19.08 11.88
N THR A 256 -22.52 -18.55 12.22
CA THR A 256 -21.56 -18.01 11.25
C THR A 256 -21.00 -19.10 10.34
N SER A 257 -20.61 -20.24 10.91
CA SER A 257 -20.08 -21.38 10.15
C SER A 257 -21.09 -21.89 9.12
N VAL A 258 -22.35 -22.05 9.51
CA VAL A 258 -23.44 -22.47 8.61
C VAL A 258 -23.70 -21.43 7.51
N ARG A 259 -23.62 -20.13 7.83
CA ARG A 259 -23.79 -19.05 6.84
C ARG A 259 -22.65 -19.03 5.81
N LEU A 260 -21.40 -19.16 6.24
CA LEU A 260 -20.24 -19.25 5.36
C LEU A 260 -20.36 -20.44 4.40
N ALA A 261 -20.76 -21.60 4.92
CA ALA A 261 -20.93 -22.83 4.15
C ALA A 261 -21.86 -22.70 2.93
N LYS A 262 -22.82 -21.76 2.97
CA LYS A 262 -23.76 -21.51 1.87
C LYS A 262 -23.08 -20.98 0.61
N PHE A 263 -22.03 -20.19 0.73
CA PHE A 263 -21.44 -19.48 -0.42
C PHE A 263 -19.93 -19.70 -0.62
N VAL A 264 -19.21 -20.23 0.38
CA VAL A 264 -17.77 -20.50 0.22
C VAL A 264 -17.51 -21.80 -0.57
N ALA A 265 -16.42 -21.83 -1.33
CA ALA A 265 -16.03 -22.98 -2.14
C ALA A 265 -15.82 -24.24 -1.28
N ARG A 266 -16.10 -25.43 -1.84
CA ARG A 266 -16.02 -26.72 -1.13
C ARG A 266 -14.70 -26.92 -0.38
N LYS A 267 -13.57 -26.62 -1.02
CA LYS A 267 -12.24 -26.72 -0.40
C LYS A 267 -12.08 -25.87 0.88
N LEU A 268 -12.77 -24.74 0.97
CA LEU A 268 -12.74 -23.88 2.16
C LEU A 268 -13.70 -24.39 3.25
N VAL A 269 -14.78 -25.06 2.87
CA VAL A 269 -15.66 -25.77 3.81
C VAL A 269 -14.92 -26.97 4.41
N ASP A 270 -14.22 -27.75 3.58
CA ASP A 270 -13.42 -28.89 4.05
C ASP A 270 -12.39 -28.42 5.09
N ALA A 271 -11.67 -27.33 4.78
CA ALA A 271 -10.74 -26.70 5.72
C ALA A 271 -11.41 -26.17 7.01
N MET A 272 -12.71 -25.82 6.95
CA MET A 272 -13.48 -25.40 8.12
C MET A 272 -13.91 -26.60 8.98
N LEU A 273 -14.25 -27.74 8.35
CA LEU A 273 -14.62 -29.00 9.01
C LEU A 273 -13.43 -29.74 9.63
N GLU A 274 -12.22 -29.54 9.09
CA GLU A 274 -10.98 -30.10 9.65
C GLU A 274 -10.58 -29.46 10.99
N ARG A 275 -11.27 -28.39 11.41
CA ARG A 275 -10.94 -27.68 12.66
C ARG A 275 -11.49 -28.39 13.89
N GLN A 276 -10.69 -28.40 14.96
CA GLN A 276 -11.03 -29.06 16.23
C GLN A 276 -12.00 -28.27 17.11
N ASP A 277 -12.28 -27.00 16.78
CA ASP A 277 -13.12 -26.10 17.57
C ASP A 277 -14.59 -26.08 17.11
N LEU A 278 -14.95 -26.85 16.08
CA LEU A 278 -16.33 -27.02 15.62
C LEU A 278 -16.97 -28.21 16.35
N ASP A 279 -18.11 -27.99 17.01
CA ASP A 279 -18.83 -29.09 17.63
C ASP A 279 -19.45 -30.03 16.57
N PRO A 280 -19.66 -31.33 16.88
CA PRO A 280 -20.16 -32.30 15.91
C PRO A 280 -21.53 -31.97 15.32
N ALA A 281 -22.41 -31.26 16.07
CA ALA A 281 -23.73 -30.90 15.57
C ALA A 281 -23.65 -29.78 14.53
N THR A 282 -22.81 -28.77 14.79
CA THR A 282 -22.52 -27.71 13.81
C THR A 282 -21.83 -28.26 12.56
N ALA A 283 -20.87 -29.19 12.72
CA ALA A 283 -20.20 -29.82 11.59
C ALA A 283 -21.19 -30.59 10.69
N ALA A 284 -22.12 -31.35 11.29
CA ALA A 284 -23.16 -32.05 10.57
C ALA A 284 -24.08 -31.08 9.80
N GLU A 285 -24.44 -29.94 10.41
CA GLU A 285 -25.28 -28.93 9.77
C GLU A 285 -24.57 -28.22 8.61
N VAL A 286 -23.28 -27.91 8.76
CA VAL A 286 -22.43 -27.37 7.68
C VAL A 286 -22.37 -28.34 6.50
N THR A 287 -22.11 -29.63 6.77
CA THR A 287 -22.09 -30.68 5.73
C THR A 287 -23.44 -30.79 5.03
N ARG A 288 -24.54 -30.81 5.78
CA ARG A 288 -25.90 -30.87 5.22
C ARG A 288 -26.21 -29.69 4.31
N VAL A 289 -25.82 -28.48 4.69
CA VAL A 289 -26.01 -27.28 3.86
C VAL A 289 -25.20 -27.35 2.57
N VAL A 290 -24.01 -27.93 2.61
CA VAL A 290 -23.15 -28.09 1.44
C VAL A 290 -23.66 -29.20 0.52
N GLU A 291 -24.17 -30.30 1.08
CA GLU A 291 -24.84 -31.36 0.32
C GLU A 291 -26.08 -30.83 -0.40
N LEU A 292 -26.96 -30.10 0.29
CA LEU A 292 -28.13 -29.47 -0.33
C LEU A 292 -27.73 -28.49 -1.44
N ARG A 293 -26.66 -27.70 -1.23
CA ARG A 293 -26.15 -26.81 -2.28
C ARG A 293 -25.66 -27.60 -3.50
N ILE A 294 -24.92 -28.70 -3.29
CA ILE A 294 -24.44 -29.56 -4.37
C ILE A 294 -25.61 -30.27 -5.07
N GLU A 295 -26.67 -30.63 -4.36
CA GLU A 295 -27.89 -31.21 -4.96
C GLU A 295 -28.67 -30.17 -5.78
N GLU A 296 -28.75 -28.93 -5.30
CA GLU A 296 -29.35 -27.80 -6.02
C GLU A 296 -28.51 -27.38 -7.24
N GLU A 297 -27.17 -27.42 -7.15
CA GLU A 297 -26.22 -27.18 -8.25
C GLU A 297 -26.06 -28.41 -9.17
N GLY A 298 -26.36 -29.62 -8.69
CA GLY A 298 -26.10 -30.92 -9.33
C GLY A 298 -27.32 -31.61 -9.94
N ALA A 299 -28.46 -30.92 -10.05
CA ALA A 299 -29.57 -31.36 -10.88
C ALA A 299 -29.22 -31.25 -12.39
N GLU A 300 -28.56 -32.28 -12.93
CA GLU A 300 -27.95 -32.31 -14.28
C GLU A 300 -28.92 -32.05 -15.47
N PRO A 301 -28.52 -31.23 -16.47
CA PRO A 301 -28.80 -31.45 -17.88
C PRO A 301 -27.85 -32.52 -18.49
N LYS A 302 -28.34 -33.25 -19.51
CA LYS A 302 -27.68 -34.42 -20.13
C LYS A 302 -26.35 -34.12 -20.85
N PRO A 303 -25.45 -35.12 -20.98
CA PRO A 303 -24.03 -34.91 -21.24
C PRO A 303 -23.67 -34.74 -22.73
N SER A 304 -22.66 -33.92 -23.00
CA SER A 304 -21.79 -34.06 -24.18
C SER A 304 -20.33 -33.85 -23.79
N GLU A 305 -19.51 -34.84 -24.13
CA GLU A 305 -18.08 -34.94 -23.84
C GLU A 305 -17.24 -33.90 -24.62
N GLY A 306 -16.30 -33.22 -23.93
CA GLY A 306 -15.12 -32.64 -24.56
C GLY A 306 -14.69 -31.25 -24.08
N ARG A 307 -13.93 -31.22 -22.97
CA ARG A 307 -13.10 -30.09 -22.46
C ARG A 307 -13.85 -28.82 -22.05
N GLU A 308 -14.21 -28.77 -20.76
CA GLU A 308 -14.92 -27.68 -20.08
C GLU A 308 -14.08 -26.39 -19.91
N LEU A 309 -14.49 -25.36 -20.65
CA LEU A 309 -14.38 -23.96 -20.23
C LEU A 309 -15.64 -23.65 -19.41
N VAL A 310 -15.46 -22.87 -18.35
CA VAL A 310 -16.48 -22.49 -17.35
C VAL A 310 -17.75 -21.95 -18.05
N GLU A 311 -18.81 -22.75 -18.08
CA GLU A 311 -20.17 -22.34 -18.43
C GLU A 311 -21.13 -23.02 -17.45
N ASP A 312 -21.39 -22.39 -16.31
CA ASP A 312 -22.76 -22.17 -15.79
C ASP A 312 -22.73 -21.26 -14.55
N LEU A 313 -22.50 -19.96 -14.75
CA LEU A 313 -23.01 -18.96 -13.81
C LEU A 313 -24.47 -18.77 -14.21
N GLY A 314 -25.39 -19.28 -13.40
CA GLY A 314 -26.81 -19.40 -13.73
C GLY A 314 -27.50 -18.11 -14.23
N PRO A 315 -28.81 -18.16 -14.52
CA PRO A 315 -29.52 -17.12 -15.30
C PRO A 315 -29.52 -15.72 -14.69
N GLU A 316 -29.08 -15.53 -13.44
CA GLU A 316 -28.95 -14.22 -12.79
C GLU A 316 -27.68 -13.45 -13.22
N TRP A 317 -26.57 -14.15 -13.47
CA TRP A 317 -25.33 -13.55 -13.97
C TRP A 317 -25.51 -13.04 -15.38
N GLU A 318 -26.10 -13.85 -16.26
CA GLU A 318 -26.40 -13.45 -17.64
C GLU A 318 -27.35 -12.24 -17.66
N ARG A 319 -28.40 -12.27 -16.82
CA ARG A 319 -29.31 -11.14 -16.66
C ARG A 319 -28.60 -9.88 -16.18
N SER A 320 -27.60 -10.00 -15.31
CA SER A 320 -26.82 -8.86 -14.81
C SER A 320 -25.90 -8.27 -15.88
N LEU A 321 -25.27 -9.11 -16.71
CA LEU A 321 -24.45 -8.66 -17.84
C LEU A 321 -25.31 -7.99 -18.91
N GLU A 322 -26.46 -8.57 -19.23
CA GLU A 322 -27.43 -8.00 -20.17
C GLU A 322 -27.99 -6.68 -19.66
N ALA A 323 -28.33 -6.59 -18.36
CA ALA A 323 -28.78 -5.34 -17.76
C ALA A 323 -27.72 -4.22 -17.83
N ALA A 324 -26.45 -4.56 -17.59
CA ALA A 324 -25.36 -3.60 -17.69
C ALA A 324 -25.12 -3.13 -19.14
N TYR A 325 -25.30 -4.03 -20.10
CA TYR A 325 -25.24 -3.70 -21.53
C TYR A 325 -26.41 -2.80 -21.97
N GLU A 326 -27.63 -3.10 -21.54
CA GLU A 326 -28.82 -2.26 -21.81
C GLU A 326 -28.71 -0.88 -21.16
N GLU A 327 -28.17 -0.80 -19.94
CA GLU A 327 -27.89 0.47 -19.27
C GLU A 327 -26.84 1.29 -20.04
N ALA A 328 -25.81 0.62 -20.58
CA ALA A 328 -24.80 1.25 -21.42
C ALA A 328 -25.40 1.79 -22.74
N LEU A 329 -26.27 1.02 -23.42
CA LEU A 329 -26.99 1.47 -24.61
C LEU A 329 -27.89 2.68 -24.31
N THR A 330 -28.63 2.64 -23.21
CA THR A 330 -29.48 3.76 -22.78
C THR A 330 -28.66 5.04 -22.56
N ARG A 331 -27.46 4.93 -21.98
CA ARG A 331 -26.54 6.07 -21.80
C ARG A 331 -25.93 6.55 -23.11
N LEU A 332 -25.73 5.66 -24.07
CA LEU A 332 -25.22 6.00 -25.40
C LEU A 332 -26.26 6.83 -26.19
N ASP A 333 -27.54 6.50 -26.04
CA ASP A 333 -28.66 7.14 -26.76
C ASP A 333 -29.23 8.40 -26.07
N ALA A 334 -28.73 8.76 -24.88
CA ALA A 334 -29.25 9.90 -24.10
C ALA A 334 -28.96 11.26 -24.78
N PRO A 335 -29.99 12.07 -25.13
CA PRO A 335 -29.79 13.37 -25.75
C PRO A 335 -29.34 14.41 -24.71
N GLY A 336 -28.05 14.81 -24.72
CA GLY A 336 -27.58 15.90 -23.85
C GLY A 336 -26.10 16.01 -23.49
N GLY A 337 -25.23 15.04 -23.85
CA GLY A 337 -23.77 15.10 -23.62
C GLY A 337 -23.38 14.81 -22.16
N GLU A 338 -22.62 13.77 -21.83
CA GLU A 338 -21.32 13.33 -22.39
C GLU A 338 -21.30 11.87 -22.90
N GLY A 339 -22.45 11.19 -22.96
CA GLY A 339 -22.53 9.79 -23.39
C GLY A 339 -21.61 8.84 -22.60
N LEU A 340 -21.23 7.72 -23.19
CA LEU A 340 -20.18 6.82 -22.68
C LEU A 340 -18.79 7.33 -23.11
N SER A 341 -18.39 8.51 -22.63
CA SER A 341 -17.05 9.05 -22.87
C SER A 341 -15.97 8.31 -22.06
N GLU A 342 -14.72 8.40 -22.48
CA GLU A 342 -13.57 7.81 -21.76
C GLU A 342 -13.50 8.29 -20.30
N THR A 343 -13.87 9.54 -20.02
CA THR A 343 -13.90 10.10 -18.66
C THR A 343 -14.95 9.44 -17.78
N VAL A 344 -16.16 9.21 -18.31
CA VAL A 344 -17.25 8.52 -17.59
C VAL A 344 -16.86 7.07 -17.31
N ILE A 345 -16.29 6.38 -18.29
CA ILE A 345 -15.84 4.98 -18.13
C ILE A 345 -14.67 4.91 -17.15
N ALA A 346 -13.74 5.86 -17.17
CA ALA A 346 -12.65 5.95 -16.22
C ALA A 346 -13.14 6.18 -14.79
N GLN A 347 -14.16 7.04 -14.60
CA GLN A 347 -14.78 7.24 -13.29
C GLN A 347 -15.41 5.94 -12.77
N ALA A 348 -16.18 5.24 -13.61
CA ALA A 348 -16.78 3.96 -13.27
C ALA A 348 -15.73 2.88 -12.93
N LEU A 349 -14.60 2.86 -13.66
CA LEU A 349 -13.48 1.96 -13.37
C LEU A 349 -12.83 2.27 -12.01
N ASN A 350 -12.72 3.55 -11.65
CA ASN A 350 -12.14 3.98 -10.37
C ASN A 350 -13.09 3.77 -9.18
N THR A 351 -14.41 3.77 -9.41
CA THR A 351 -15.42 3.46 -8.38
C THR A 351 -15.75 1.98 -8.27
N GLY A 352 -15.05 1.10 -9.00
CA GLY A 352 -15.27 -0.34 -8.98
C GLY A 352 -16.55 -0.81 -9.67
N SER A 353 -17.17 0.04 -10.49
CA SER A 353 -18.39 -0.26 -11.25
C SER A 353 -18.08 -1.08 -12.51
N ASN A 354 -17.46 -2.26 -12.33
CA ASN A 354 -16.94 -3.11 -13.41
C ASN A 354 -18.02 -3.53 -14.42
N GLN A 355 -19.25 -3.76 -13.97
CA GLN A 355 -20.37 -4.09 -14.85
C GLN A 355 -20.68 -2.96 -15.84
N LEU A 356 -20.67 -1.70 -15.38
CA LEU A 356 -20.87 -0.53 -16.22
C LEU A 356 -19.73 -0.38 -17.23
N VAL A 357 -18.48 -0.56 -16.79
CA VAL A 357 -17.31 -0.53 -17.67
C VAL A 357 -17.41 -1.60 -18.75
N LEU A 358 -17.78 -2.83 -18.37
CA LEU A 358 -17.92 -3.95 -19.28
C LEU A 358 -19.07 -3.74 -20.28
N GLY A 359 -20.23 -3.28 -19.81
CA GLY A 359 -21.36 -2.90 -20.66
C GLY A 359 -21.00 -1.78 -21.63
N ALA A 360 -20.24 -0.78 -21.17
CA ALA A 360 -19.77 0.33 -22.00
C ALA A 360 -18.77 -0.13 -23.07
N LEU A 361 -17.82 -0.99 -22.71
CA LEU A 361 -16.86 -1.57 -23.67
C LEU A 361 -17.59 -2.40 -24.73
N ALA A 362 -18.57 -3.23 -24.32
CA ALA A 362 -19.38 -4.02 -25.24
C ALA A 362 -20.23 -3.14 -26.17
N ALA A 363 -20.90 -2.11 -25.64
CA ALA A 363 -21.74 -1.19 -26.41
C ALA A 363 -20.93 -0.37 -27.42
N LEU A 364 -19.80 0.21 -27.00
CA LEU A 364 -18.95 1.03 -27.86
C LEU A 364 -18.25 0.21 -28.95
N SER A 365 -17.76 -0.99 -28.59
CA SER A 365 -17.09 -1.89 -29.55
C SER A 365 -18.05 -2.68 -30.44
N LYS A 366 -19.36 -2.66 -30.12
CA LYS A 366 -20.41 -3.48 -30.76
C LYS A 366 -20.12 -4.97 -30.72
N VAL A 367 -19.47 -5.41 -29.64
CA VAL A 367 -19.18 -6.82 -29.36
C VAL A 367 -20.21 -7.33 -28.34
N PRO A 368 -20.77 -8.54 -28.48
CA PRO A 368 -21.69 -9.09 -27.49
C PRO A 368 -21.09 -9.05 -26.08
N VAL A 369 -21.86 -8.62 -25.08
CA VAL A 369 -21.36 -8.45 -23.70
C VAL A 369 -20.74 -9.74 -23.14
N LYS A 370 -21.26 -10.91 -23.54
CA LYS A 370 -20.69 -12.23 -23.18
C LYS A 370 -19.27 -12.42 -23.74
N VAL A 371 -19.02 -11.97 -24.97
CA VAL A 371 -17.70 -12.04 -25.61
C VAL A 371 -16.75 -11.04 -24.97
N ALA A 372 -17.21 -9.81 -24.72
CA ALA A 372 -16.42 -8.80 -24.00
C ALA A 372 -16.03 -9.30 -22.59
N ASN A 373 -16.95 -9.96 -21.89
CA ASN A 373 -16.72 -10.57 -20.59
C ASN A 373 -15.66 -11.68 -20.68
N LYS A 374 -15.82 -12.60 -21.64
CA LYS A 374 -14.86 -13.69 -21.90
C LYS A 374 -13.45 -13.16 -22.19
N ILE A 375 -13.32 -12.07 -22.94
CA ILE A 375 -12.03 -11.41 -23.21
C ILE A 375 -11.38 -10.93 -21.91
N VAL A 376 -12.13 -10.26 -21.04
CA VAL A 376 -11.65 -9.74 -19.76
C VAL A 376 -11.28 -10.88 -18.80
N GLU A 377 -12.15 -11.89 -18.65
CA GLU A 377 -11.94 -13.05 -17.79
C GLU A 377 -10.77 -13.93 -18.24
N SER A 378 -10.51 -14.01 -19.54
CA SER A 378 -9.34 -14.70 -20.08
C SER A 378 -8.00 -14.03 -19.73
N GLN A 379 -8.05 -12.84 -19.11
CA GLN A 379 -6.88 -12.00 -18.79
C GLN A 379 -5.96 -11.77 -20.00
N SER A 380 -6.54 -11.74 -21.20
CA SER A 380 -5.80 -11.55 -22.44
C SER A 380 -5.48 -10.07 -22.62
N ALA A 381 -4.24 -9.68 -22.32
CA ALA A 381 -3.75 -8.31 -22.52
C ALA A 381 -4.03 -7.79 -23.95
N LYS A 382 -3.82 -8.65 -24.95
CA LYS A 382 -4.05 -8.33 -26.37
C LYS A 382 -5.53 -8.28 -26.74
N GLY A 383 -6.35 -9.18 -26.19
CA GLY A 383 -7.80 -9.17 -26.39
C GLY A 383 -8.45 -7.92 -25.80
N ILE A 384 -8.09 -7.56 -24.56
CA ILE A 384 -8.54 -6.33 -23.91
C ILE A 384 -8.09 -5.10 -24.71
N LEU A 385 -6.85 -5.10 -25.20
CA LEU A 385 -6.35 -4.02 -26.03
C LEU A 385 -7.18 -3.85 -27.32
N GLY A 386 -7.52 -4.95 -28.00
CA GLY A 386 -8.42 -4.94 -29.16
C GLY A 386 -9.81 -4.41 -28.82
N LEU A 387 -10.37 -4.81 -27.67
CA LEU A 387 -11.70 -4.39 -27.24
C LEU A 387 -11.76 -2.87 -26.98
N VAL A 388 -10.74 -2.33 -26.31
CA VAL A 388 -10.64 -0.89 -26.01
C VAL A 388 -10.38 -0.07 -27.28
N TRP A 389 -9.54 -0.58 -28.20
CA TRP A 389 -9.33 0.03 -29.52
C TRP A 389 -10.62 0.11 -30.33
N LYS A 390 -11.38 -0.99 -30.41
CA LYS A 390 -12.64 -1.05 -31.15
C LYS A 390 -13.74 -0.18 -30.54
N ALA A 391 -13.67 0.04 -29.23
CA ALA A 391 -14.50 1.01 -28.52
C ALA A 391 -14.11 2.48 -28.77
N GLY A 392 -13.04 2.76 -29.52
CA GLY A 392 -12.58 4.11 -29.86
C GLY A 392 -11.91 4.85 -28.70
N LEU A 393 -11.44 4.13 -27.68
CA LEU A 393 -10.81 4.69 -26.49
C LEU A 393 -9.27 4.76 -26.65
N SER A 394 -8.60 5.48 -25.77
CA SER A 394 -7.15 5.66 -25.84
C SER A 394 -6.36 4.41 -25.43
N CYS A 395 -5.17 4.22 -26.03
CA CYS A 395 -4.27 3.13 -25.64
C CYS A 395 -3.75 3.29 -24.21
N ALA A 396 -3.65 4.52 -23.70
CA ALA A 396 -3.31 4.80 -22.31
C ALA A 396 -4.41 4.28 -21.36
N PHE A 397 -5.68 4.46 -21.74
CA PHE A 397 -6.81 3.91 -20.98
C PHE A 397 -6.87 2.38 -21.07
N ALA A 398 -6.46 1.79 -22.20
CA ALA A 398 -6.36 0.33 -22.32
C ALA A 398 -5.43 -0.30 -21.27
N VAL A 399 -4.37 0.40 -20.83
CA VAL A 399 -3.50 -0.08 -19.74
C VAL A 399 -4.26 -0.10 -18.41
N GLN A 400 -5.10 0.90 -18.15
CA GLN A 400 -5.93 0.92 -16.94
C GLN A 400 -6.96 -0.21 -16.94
N ILE A 401 -7.60 -0.48 -18.09
CA ILE A 401 -8.53 -1.61 -18.22
C ILE A 401 -7.81 -2.94 -18.02
N GLN A 402 -6.64 -3.15 -18.63
CA GLN A 402 -5.84 -4.38 -18.45
C GLN A 402 -5.50 -4.63 -16.97
N THR A 403 -5.06 -3.59 -16.25
CA THR A 403 -4.60 -3.71 -14.87
C THR A 403 -5.72 -3.75 -13.84
N LYS A 404 -6.74 -2.90 -13.97
CA LYS A 404 -7.83 -2.75 -12.99
C LYS A 404 -9.01 -3.68 -13.25
N LEU A 405 -9.40 -3.87 -14.51
CA LEU A 405 -10.53 -4.72 -14.89
C LEU A 405 -10.07 -6.14 -15.26
N GLY A 406 -8.97 -6.28 -16.02
CA GLY A 406 -8.39 -7.56 -16.42
C GLY A 406 -7.48 -8.21 -15.38
N HIS A 407 -7.16 -7.50 -14.28
CA HIS A 407 -6.24 -7.96 -13.23
C HIS A 407 -4.86 -8.42 -13.74
N ILE A 408 -4.39 -7.82 -14.85
CA ILE A 408 -3.09 -8.13 -15.44
C ILE A 408 -2.01 -7.33 -14.72
N ALA A 409 -0.89 -7.98 -14.37
CA ALA A 409 0.23 -7.30 -13.72
C ALA A 409 0.77 -6.15 -14.60
N PRO A 410 1.17 -4.98 -14.04
CA PRO A 410 1.63 -3.83 -14.80
C PRO A 410 2.81 -4.11 -15.74
N GLU A 411 3.62 -5.14 -15.46
CA GLU A 411 4.75 -5.59 -16.27
C GLU A 411 4.31 -6.41 -17.50
N GLN A 412 3.15 -7.06 -17.41
CA GLN A 412 2.56 -7.90 -18.46
C GLN A 412 1.55 -7.14 -19.33
N ALA A 413 1.10 -5.97 -18.87
CA ALA A 413 0.21 -5.10 -19.63
C ALA A 413 0.90 -4.58 -20.91
N VAL A 414 0.17 -4.61 -22.01
CA VAL A 414 0.62 -4.07 -23.30
C VAL A 414 0.51 -2.55 -23.27
N LYS A 415 1.67 -1.88 -23.40
CA LYS A 415 1.83 -0.43 -23.27
C LYS A 415 1.77 0.29 -24.63
N PRO A 416 1.34 1.56 -24.66
CA PRO A 416 1.36 2.35 -25.88
C PRO A 416 2.79 2.54 -26.43
N LYS A 417 2.89 2.83 -27.72
CA LYS A 417 4.10 3.35 -28.34
C LYS A 417 4.45 4.73 -27.74
N PRO A 418 5.69 5.23 -27.89
CA PRO A 418 6.10 6.54 -27.34
C PRO A 418 5.25 7.73 -27.82
N ASP A 419 4.61 7.61 -28.98
CA ASP A 419 3.68 8.60 -29.56
C ASP A 419 2.23 8.46 -29.04
N GLY A 420 1.97 7.51 -28.13
CA GLY A 420 0.65 7.22 -27.58
C GLY A 420 -0.19 6.25 -28.41
N ALA A 421 0.29 5.81 -29.57
CA ALA A 421 -0.45 4.92 -30.46
C ALA A 421 -0.48 3.48 -29.96
N TYR A 422 -1.44 2.71 -30.46
CA TYR A 422 -1.52 1.27 -30.21
C TYR A 422 -0.27 0.53 -30.74
N PRO A 423 0.27 -0.44 -29.99
CA PRO A 423 1.47 -1.18 -30.38
C PRO A 423 1.26 -2.22 -31.50
N MET A 424 0.01 -2.53 -31.86
CA MET A 424 -0.39 -3.50 -32.90
C MET A 424 -1.07 -2.78 -34.07
N SER A 425 -1.13 -3.41 -35.25
CA SER A 425 -1.90 -2.90 -36.39
C SER A 425 -3.41 -3.09 -36.17
N ASP A 426 -4.23 -2.32 -36.89
CA ASP A 426 -5.69 -2.45 -36.84
C ASP A 426 -6.14 -3.87 -37.23
N GLU A 427 -5.50 -4.49 -38.23
CA GLU A 427 -5.74 -5.89 -38.63
C GLU A 427 -5.41 -6.89 -37.51
N GLU A 428 -4.32 -6.68 -36.78
CA GLU A 428 -3.94 -7.52 -35.65
C GLU A 428 -4.92 -7.37 -34.48
N LEU A 429 -5.40 -6.15 -34.21
CA LEU A 429 -6.34 -5.86 -33.13
C LEU A 429 -7.73 -6.45 -33.40
N ASP A 430 -8.23 -6.36 -34.64
CA ASP A 430 -9.46 -7.04 -35.04
C ASP A 430 -9.31 -8.57 -34.96
N TRP A 431 -8.17 -9.12 -35.42
CA TRP A 431 -7.89 -10.55 -35.30
C TRP A 431 -7.90 -11.04 -33.84
N GLN A 432 -7.42 -10.23 -32.89
CA GLN A 432 -7.50 -10.56 -31.46
C GLN A 432 -8.94 -10.73 -30.97
N LEU A 433 -9.89 -9.98 -31.53
CA LEU A 433 -11.30 -10.07 -31.15
C LEU A 433 -11.99 -11.26 -31.81
N GLU A 434 -11.63 -11.57 -33.06
CA GLU A 434 -12.16 -12.71 -33.80
C GLU A 434 -11.93 -14.05 -33.08
N LEU A 435 -10.80 -14.19 -32.38
CA LEU A 435 -10.47 -15.35 -31.54
C LEU A 435 -11.52 -15.66 -30.45
N PHE A 436 -12.32 -14.66 -30.05
CA PHE A 436 -13.31 -14.80 -28.98
C PHE A 436 -14.75 -14.80 -29.50
N THR A 437 -14.97 -14.39 -30.76
CA THR A 437 -16.28 -14.44 -31.42
C THR A 437 -16.50 -15.71 -32.26
N GLY A 438 -15.43 -16.46 -32.53
CA GLY A 438 -15.44 -17.68 -33.34
C GLY A 438 -15.79 -18.96 -32.60
#